data_AF-A0A7X3G8G0-F1
#
_entry.id   AF-A0A7X3G8G0-F1
#
_cell.length_a   1.000
_cell.length_b   1.000
_cell.length_c   1.000
_cell.angle_alpha   90.00
_cell.angle_beta   90.00
_cell.angle_gamma   90.00
#
_symmetry.space_group_name_H-M   'P 1'
#
loop_
_entity.id
_entity.type
_entity.pdbx_description
1 polymer ?
#
loop_
_entity_poly.entity_id
_entity_poly.type
_entity_poly.pdbx_seq_one_letter_code
_entity_poly.pdbx_strand_id
1 'polypeptide(L)' 'MAYSVDFREKVLAYCENIGSISEAATVFQISRNTIYQWIKLKEKT' A
#
# COMPACT_ATOMS: atom_id res chain seq x y z
N MET A 1 -3.36 12.70 -6.08
CA MET A 1 -2.30 12.79 -5.05
C MET A 1 -1.15 11.90 -5.48
N ALA A 2 0.02 12.47 -5.70
CA ALA A 2 1.22 11.71 -6.01
C ALA A 2 1.90 11.36 -4.68
N TYR A 3 1.93 10.07 -4.34
CA TYR A 3 2.74 9.56 -3.24
C TYR A 3 4.14 9.27 -3.76
N SER A 4 5.17 9.43 -2.94
CA SER A 4 6.53 9.05 -3.33
C SER A 4 6.66 7.55 -3.52
N VAL A 5 7.62 7.13 -4.35
CA VAL A 5 7.92 5.71 -4.59
C VAL A 5 8.30 5.03 -3.27
N ASP A 6 9.19 5.65 -2.49
CA ASP A 6 9.62 5.13 -1.18
C ASP A 6 8.44 4.91 -0.23
N PHE A 7 7.47 5.82 -0.22
CA PHE A 7 6.29 5.69 0.63
C PHE A 7 5.42 4.51 0.19
N ARG A 8 5.21 4.37 -1.11
CA ARG A 8 4.45 3.24 -1.68
C ARG A 8 5.13 1.91 -1.37
N GLU A 9 6.44 1.82 -1.52
CA GLU A 9 7.20 0.61 -1.21
C GLU A 9 7.10 0.24 0.28
N LYS A 10 7.24 1.24 1.17
CA LYS A 10 7.09 1.03 2.62
C LYS A 10 5.71 0.48 2.98
N VAL A 11 4.64 1.02 2.39
CA VAL A 11 3.27 0.56 2.63
C VAL A 11 3.07 -0.87 2.10
N LEU A 12 3.57 -1.17 0.90
CA LEU A 12 3.45 -2.50 0.31
C LEU A 12 4.23 -3.55 1.12
N ALA A 13 5.45 -3.23 1.55
CA ALA A 13 6.25 -4.10 2.41
C ALA A 13 5.56 -4.35 3.77
N TYR A 14 4.89 -3.35 4.35
CA TYR A 14 4.09 -3.54 5.56
C TYR A 14 2.91 -4.50 5.32
N CYS A 15 2.22 -4.35 4.18
CA CYS A 15 1.12 -5.23 3.79
C CYS A 15 1.59 -6.68 3.60
N GLU A 16 2.79 -6.90 3.05
CA GLU A 16 3.36 -8.24 2.85
C GLU A 16 3.78 -8.92 4.15
N ASN A 17 4.33 -8.15 5.11
CA ASN A 17 4.79 -8.70 6.38
C ASN A 17 3.65 -9.07 7.35
N ILE A 18 2.58 -8.27 7.41
CA ILE A 18 1.48 -8.46 8.36
C ILE A 18 0.25 -9.11 7.71
N GLY A 19 0.10 -8.98 6.39
CA GLY A 19 -1.05 -9.53 5.65
C GLY A 19 -2.34 -8.72 5.79
N SER A 20 -2.30 -7.49 6.32
CA SER A 20 -3.51 -6.68 6.58
C SER A 20 -3.47 -5.30 5.92
N ILE A 21 -4.21 -5.17 4.80
CA ILE A 21 -4.41 -3.90 4.08
C ILE A 21 -5.20 -2.90 4.94
N SER A 22 -6.16 -3.39 5.72
CA SER A 22 -6.99 -2.54 6.60
C SER A 22 -6.16 -1.91 7.70
N GLU A 23 -5.21 -2.65 8.26
CA GLU A 23 -4.28 -2.12 9.26
C GLU A 23 -3.30 -1.13 8.65
N ALA A 24 -2.73 -1.45 7.49
CA ALA A 24 -1.87 -0.52 6.76
C ALA A 24 -2.58 0.80 6.43
N ALA A 25 -3.85 0.76 6.03
CA ALA A 25 -4.64 1.96 5.78
C ALA A 25 -4.76 2.85 7.04
N THR A 26 -4.96 2.25 8.21
CA THR A 26 -5.02 2.97 9.49
C THR A 26 -3.66 3.52 9.90
N VAL A 27 -2.60 2.71 9.82
CA VAL A 27 -1.23 3.07 10.24
C VAL A 27 -0.65 4.19 9.38
N PHE A 28 -0.84 4.09 8.06
CA PHE A 28 -0.31 5.07 7.11
C PHE A 28 -1.30 6.19 6.77
N GLN A 29 -2.51 6.16 7.36
CA GLN A 29 -3.58 7.13 7.13
C GLN A 29 -3.91 7.35 5.65
N ILE A 30 -3.95 6.26 4.89
CA ILE A 30 -4.27 6.27 3.45
C ILE A 30 -5.50 5.41 3.18
N SER A 31 -6.17 5.68 2.05
CA SER A 31 -7.32 4.89 1.67
C SER A 31 -6.92 3.46 1.29
N ARG A 32 -7.71 2.46 1.72
CA ARG A 32 -7.56 1.06 1.30
C ARG A 32 -7.57 0.92 -0.23
N ASN A 33 -8.38 1.73 -0.92
CA ASN A 33 -8.46 1.75 -2.38
C ASN A 33 -7.11 2.08 -3.03
N THR A 34 -6.37 3.04 -2.48
CA THR A 34 -5.02 3.39 -2.94
C THR A 34 -4.06 2.20 -2.82
N ILE A 35 -4.12 1.49 -1.69
CA ILE A 35 -3.30 0.29 -1.46
C ILE A 35 -3.66 -0.81 -2.47
N TYR A 36 -4.96 -1.09 -2.68
CA TYR A 36 -5.40 -2.06 -3.68
C TYR A 36 -4.94 -1.70 -5.10
N GLN A 37 -4.99 -0.41 -5.48
CA GLN A 37 -4.47 0.03 -6.77
C GLN A 37 -2.97 -0.23 -6.90
N TRP A 38 -2.20 -0.02 -5.83
CA TRP A 38 -0.76 -0.26 -5.83
C TRP A 38 -0.38 -1.73 -5.93
N ILE A 39 -1.13 -2.61 -5.24
CA ILE A 39 -0.97 -4.06 -5.34
C ILE A 39 -1.28 -4.52 -6.78
N LYS A 40 -2.42 -4.10 -7.33
CA LYS A 40 -2.82 -4.43 -8.71
C LYS A 40 -1.82 -3.95 -9.77
N LEU A 41 -1.19 -2.79 -9.54
CA LEU A 41 -0.14 -2.28 -10.41
C LEU A 41 1.16 -3.11 -10.29
N LYS A 42 1.49 -3.61 -9.10
CA LYS A 42 2.64 -4.50 -8.88
C LYS A 42 2.46 -5.85 -9.58
N GLU A 43 1.26 -6.43 -9.53
CA GLU A 43 0.95 -7.72 -10.21
C GLU A 43 0.95 -7.63 -11.74
N LYS A 44 0.75 -6.44 -12.30
CA LYS A 44 0.72 -6.21 -13.76
C LYS A 44 2.09 -5.92 -14.37
N THR A 45 3.12 -5.72 -13.55
CA THR A 45 4.48 -5.40 -13.98
C THR A 45 5.35 -6.64 -13.79
#